data_AF-G9ZJD1-F1
#
_entry.id   AF-G9ZJD1-F1
#
_cell.length_a   1.000
_cell.length_b   1.000
_cell.length_c   1.000
_cell.angle_alpha   90.00
_cell.angle_beta   90.00
_cell.angle_gamma   90.00
#
_symmetry.space_group_name_H-M   'P 1'
#
loop_
_entity.id
_entity.type
_entity.pdbx_description
1 polymer ?
#
loop_
_entity_poly.entity_id
_entity_poly.type
_entity_poly.pdbx_seq_one_letter_code
_entity_poly.pdbx_strand_id
1 'polypeptide(L)' 'MQILPLFSGRVLNFDQAASESYGVLRAQARTRGRAVAPADGYIAAIAHAHNMTVATRDIVPFLAMGVPVINPWNSQDPC' A
#
# COMPACT_ATOMS: atom_id res chain seq x y z
N MET A 1 5.44 -24.61 -11.16
CA MET A 1 6.34 -23.54 -10.68
C MET A 1 5.75 -23.01 -9.37
N GLN A 2 6.41 -23.21 -8.24
CA GLN A 2 5.90 -22.75 -6.93
C GLN A 2 6.50 -21.37 -6.65
N ILE A 3 5.65 -20.33 -6.56
CA ILE A 3 6.11 -18.94 -6.39
C ILE A 3 6.35 -18.57 -4.91
N LEU A 4 5.64 -19.22 -3.98
CA LEU A 4 5.71 -18.92 -2.55
C LEU A 4 7.13 -19.08 -1.95
N PRO A 5 7.94 -20.10 -2.28
CA PRO A 5 9.30 -20.21 -1.76
C PRO A 5 10.19 -19.00 -2.10
N LEU A 6 9.97 -18.34 -3.26
CA LEU A 6 10.73 -17.16 -3.66
C LEU A 6 10.48 -15.97 -2.73
N PHE A 7 9.33 -15.91 -2.06
CA PHE A 7 8.92 -14.81 -1.18
C PHE A 7 9.01 -15.17 0.32
N SER A 8 9.71 -16.25 0.67
CA SER A 8 9.90 -16.63 2.07
C SER A 8 10.47 -15.46 2.89
N GLY A 9 9.82 -15.15 4.02
CA GLY A 9 10.17 -14.02 4.88
C GLY A 9 9.82 -12.62 4.34
N ARG A 10 9.17 -12.53 3.16
CA ARG A 10 8.82 -11.25 2.49
C ARG A 10 7.31 -11.08 2.27
N VAL A 11 6.50 -11.99 2.80
CA VAL A 11 5.05 -11.84 2.85
C VAL A 11 4.70 -11.23 4.20
N LEU A 12 4.25 -9.97 4.18
CA LEU A 12 3.89 -9.24 5.39
C LEU A 12 2.45 -9.52 5.79
N ASN A 13 2.24 -9.75 7.08
CA ASN A 13 0.90 -9.91 7.65
C ASN A 13 0.27 -8.55 7.93
N PHE A 14 -1.06 -8.51 7.99
CA PHE A 14 -1.76 -7.38 8.60
C PHE A 14 -1.76 -7.58 10.12
N ASP A 15 -0.79 -6.96 10.80
CA ASP A 15 -0.58 -7.06 12.24
C ASP A 15 -1.15 -5.85 13.00
N GLN A 16 -0.81 -5.72 14.29
CA GLN A 16 -1.27 -4.62 15.12
C GLN A 16 -0.79 -3.25 14.61
N ALA A 17 0.47 -3.14 14.17
CA ALA A 17 1.02 -1.89 13.66
C ALA A 17 0.32 -1.48 12.36
N ALA A 18 0.06 -2.44 11.46
CA ALA A 18 -0.76 -2.20 10.27
C ALA A 18 -2.20 -1.80 10.63
N SER A 19 -2.81 -2.40 11.66
CA SER A 19 -4.16 -2.05 12.12
C SER A 19 -4.27 -0.61 12.63
N GLU A 20 -3.31 -0.18 13.46
CA GLU A 20 -3.23 1.20 13.96
C GLU A 20 -3.03 2.19 12.81
N SER A 21 -2.11 1.86 11.90
CA SER A 21 -1.87 2.66 10.70
C SER A 21 -3.11 2.77 9.82
N TYR A 22 -3.87 1.68 9.63
CA TYR A 22 -5.10 1.68 8.84
C TYR A 22 -6.14 2.64 9.39
N GLY A 23 -6.31 2.70 10.71
CA GLY A 23 -7.22 3.64 11.37
C GLY A 23 -6.89 5.10 11.03
N VAL A 24 -5.61 5.46 11.14
CA VAL A 24 -5.10 6.81 10.83
C VAL A 24 -5.29 7.14 9.35
N LEU A 25 -4.83 6.27 8.44
CA LEU A 25 -4.90 6.51 7.00
C LEU A 25 -6.34 6.62 6.49
N ARG A 26 -7.24 5.77 7.02
CA ARG A 26 -8.66 5.79 6.63
C ARG A 26 -9.37 7.04 7.13
N ALA A 27 -9.02 7.52 8.32
CA ALA A 27 -9.53 8.81 8.81
C ALA A 27 -9.04 9.96 7.92
N GLN A 28 -7.76 9.99 7.55
CA GLN A 28 -7.20 11.01 6.66
C GLN A 28 -7.81 11.00 5.24
N ALA A 29 -8.03 9.82 4.65
CA ALA A 29 -8.67 9.73 3.35
C ALA A 29 -10.13 10.25 3.39
N ARG A 30 -10.85 9.97 4.47
CA ARG A 30 -12.21 10.47 4.70
C ARG A 30 -12.26 12.00 4.82
N THR A 31 -11.33 12.62 5.54
CA THR A 31 -11.29 14.10 5.64
C THR A 31 -11.00 14.77 4.29
N ARG A 32 -10.34 14.05 3.37
CA ARG A 32 -10.11 14.47 1.98
C ARG A 32 -11.25 14.10 1.02
N GLY A 33 -12.37 13.61 1.52
CA GLY A 33 -13.55 13.25 0.72
C GLY A 33 -13.35 12.02 -0.17
N ARG A 34 -12.38 11.15 0.14
CA ARG A 34 -12.06 9.95 -0.65
C ARG A 34 -12.48 8.70 0.09
N ALA A 35 -13.36 7.91 -0.54
CA ALA A 35 -13.64 6.55 -0.11
C ALA A 35 -12.55 5.63 -0.66
N VAL A 36 -11.85 4.92 0.23
CA VAL A 36 -10.85 3.91 -0.13
C VAL A 36 -11.43 2.53 0.11
N ALA A 37 -11.23 1.62 -0.84
CA ALA A 37 -11.63 0.23 -0.70
C ALA A 37 -10.86 -0.45 0.44
N PRO A 38 -11.48 -1.36 1.22
CA PRO A 38 -10.80 -2.01 2.34
C PRO A 38 -9.46 -2.66 1.97
N ALA A 39 -9.40 -3.31 0.80
CA ALA A 39 -8.19 -3.99 0.32
C ALA A 39 -7.01 -3.02 0.11
N ASP A 40 -7.24 -1.89 -0.57
CA ASP A 40 -6.21 -0.86 -0.77
C ASP A 40 -5.76 -0.27 0.55
N GLY A 41 -6.70 -0.07 1.48
CA GLY A 41 -6.39 0.41 2.81
C GLY A 41 -5.50 -0.56 3.61
N TYR A 42 -5.72 -1.88 3.51
CA TYR A 42 -4.84 -2.86 4.16
C TYR A 42 -3.43 -2.84 3.59
N ILE A 43 -3.30 -2.81 2.25
CA ILE A 43 -1.99 -2.72 1.58
C ILE A 43 -1.26 -1.43 1.97
N ALA A 44 -1.97 -0.29 1.94
CA ALA A 44 -1.43 1.00 2.31
C ALA A 44 -0.98 1.05 3.77
N ALA A 45 -1.74 0.44 4.67
CA ALA A 45 -1.42 0.42 6.08
C ALA A 45 -0.19 -0.44 6.39
N ILE A 46 -0.05 -1.61 5.75
CA ILE A 46 1.16 -2.43 5.83
C ILE A 46 2.35 -1.62 5.30
N ALA A 47 2.22 -1.02 4.12
CA ALA A 47 3.30 -0.23 3.54
C ALA A 47 3.73 0.94 4.44
N HIS A 48 2.78 1.67 5.00
CA HIS A 48 3.06 2.78 5.91
C HIS A 48 3.71 2.31 7.21
N ALA A 49 3.20 1.24 7.85
CA ALA A 49 3.76 0.71 9.09
C ALA A 49 5.21 0.21 8.94
N HIS A 50 5.58 -0.27 7.75
CA HIS A 50 6.91 -0.77 7.43
C HIS A 50 7.80 0.22 6.65
N ASN A 51 7.39 1.49 6.50
CA ASN A 51 8.11 2.51 5.72
C ASN A 51 8.42 2.09 4.27
N MET A 52 7.47 1.43 3.61
CA MET A 52 7.58 0.93 2.24
C MET A 52 6.81 1.80 1.25
N THR A 53 7.11 1.58 -0.04
CA THR A 53 6.41 2.19 -1.18
C THR A 53 5.53 1.14 -1.87
N VAL A 54 4.32 1.52 -2.28
CA VAL A 54 3.42 0.62 -3.01
C VAL A 54 3.69 0.69 -4.50
N ALA A 55 3.99 -0.45 -5.13
CA ALA A 55 4.06 -0.56 -6.58
C ALA A 55 2.67 -0.93 -7.14
N THR A 56 2.01 -0.01 -7.85
CA THR A 56 0.65 -0.24 -8.37
C THR A 56 0.38 0.59 -9.62
N ARG A 57 -0.47 0.05 -10.51
CA ARG A 57 -1.05 0.82 -11.62
C ARG A 57 -2.13 1.80 -11.14
N ASP A 58 -2.92 1.41 -10.15
CA ASP A 58 -3.97 2.27 -9.58
C ASP A 58 -3.41 3.05 -8.39
N ILE A 59 -2.83 4.22 -8.70
CA ILE A 59 -2.13 5.05 -7.71
C ILE A 59 -3.06 5.89 -6.84
N VAL A 60 -4.30 6.12 -7.30
CA VAL A 60 -5.19 7.14 -6.72
C VAL A 60 -5.56 6.86 -5.26
N PRO A 61 -5.92 5.63 -4.85
CA PRO A 61 -6.27 5.34 -3.46
C PRO A 61 -5.10 5.57 -2.50
N PHE A 62 -3.90 5.18 -2.89
CA PHE A 62 -2.70 5.25 -2.07
C PHE A 62 -2.19 6.68 -1.91
N LEU A 63 -2.26 7.50 -2.97
CA LEU A 63 -1.99 8.93 -2.90
C LEU A 63 -2.99 9.65 -1.98
N ALA A 64 -4.27 9.26 -2.00
CA ALA A 64 -5.28 9.83 -1.11
C ALA A 64 -4.99 9.56 0.38
N MET A 65 -4.35 8.41 0.67
CA MET A 65 -3.86 8.05 2.00
C MET A 65 -2.46 8.61 2.32
N GLY A 66 -1.79 9.27 1.39
CA GLY A 66 -0.44 9.80 1.61
C GLY A 66 0.65 8.72 1.70
N VAL A 67 0.40 7.52 1.19
CA VAL A 67 1.41 6.46 1.10
C VAL A 67 2.25 6.67 -0.16
N PRO A 68 3.58 6.50 -0.12
CA PRO A 68 4.43 6.58 -1.30
C PRO A 68 4.05 5.52 -2.34
N VAL A 69 4.02 5.92 -3.62
CA VAL A 69 3.63 5.04 -4.73
C VAL A 69 4.61 5.12 -5.89
N ILE A 70 4.89 3.98 -6.51
CA ILE A 70 5.53 3.88 -7.82
C ILE A 70 4.53 3.21 -8.77
N ASN A 71 4.33 3.79 -9.96
CA ASN A 71 3.60 3.13 -11.04
C ASN A 71 4.58 2.51 -12.03
N PRO A 72 4.81 1.19 -11.99
CA PRO A 72 5.82 0.54 -12.82
C PRO A 72 5.47 0.56 -14.33
N TRP A 73 4.23 0.91 -14.69
CA TRP A 73 3.82 1.09 -16.08
C TRP A 73 4.13 2.49 -16.62
N ASN A 74 4.44 3.45 -15.74
CA ASN A 74 4.78 4.82 -16.11
C ASN A 74 6.27 5.13 -15.95
N SER A 75 7.02 4.30 -15.23
CA SER A 75 8.47 4.35 -15.21
C SER A 75 8.99 3.90 -16.58
N GLN A 76 9.40 4.89 -17.39
CA GLN A 76 10.35 4.66 -18.47
C GLN A 76 11.65 4.22 -17.81
N ASP A 77 11.90 2.91 -17.75
CA ASP A 77 13.26 2.42 -17.61
C ASP A 77 13.90 2.55 -19.00
N PRO A 78 14.88 3.45 -19.22
CA PRO A 78 15.75 3.30 -20.37
C PRO A 78 16.55 2.02 -20.14
N CYS A 79 16.59 1.18 -21.18
CA CYS A 79 17.45 0.00 -21.22
C CYS A 79 18.91 0.32 -20.84
#